data_AF-A0A453GMS3-F1
#
_entry.id   AF-A0A453GMS3-F1
#
_cell.length_a   1.000
_cell.length_b   1.000
_cell.length_c   1.000
_cell.angle_alpha   90.00
_cell.angle_beta   90.00
_cell.angle_gamma   90.00
#
_symmetry.space_group_name_H-M   'P 1'
#
loop_
_entity.id
_entity.type
_entity.pdbx_description
1 polymer ?
#
loop_
_entity_poly.entity_id
_entity_poly.type
_entity_poly.pdbx_seq_one_letter_code
_entity_poly.pdbx_strand_id
1 'polypeptide(L)'
;MLSGIDLDSGIRMLDDTNKLSKCVQIARLYLEDDDDVVNAEAFINKASFLVTNSNREILNLQYKVCYARILDLKRKFLEAAL
;
A
#
# COMPACT_ATOMS: atom_id res chain seq x y z
N MET A 1 -7.66 -2.29 14.58
CA MET A 1 -7.19 -2.47 13.19
C MET A 1 -6.19 -1.37 12.85
N LEU A 2 -5.14 -1.68 12.08
CA LEU A 2 -4.15 -0.67 11.64
C LEU A 2 -4.78 0.41 10.74
N SER A 3 -5.85 0.09 10.02
CA SER A 3 -6.61 1.01 9.15
C SER A 3 -7.33 2.14 9.90
N GLY A 4 -7.54 2.01 11.21
CA GLY A 4 -8.16 3.05 12.04
C GLY A 4 -7.19 4.10 12.56
N ILE A 5 -5.90 4.00 12.24
CA ILE A 5 -4.90 5.01 12.61
C ILE A 5 -5.02 6.18 11.64
N ASP A 6 -5.24 7.38 12.17
CA ASP A 6 -5.19 8.61 11.39
C ASP A 6 -3.74 8.92 10.99
N LEU A 7 -3.36 8.49 9.79
CA LEU A 7 -2.03 8.71 9.22
C LEU A 7 -1.78 10.17 8.84
N ASP A 8 -2.83 11.00 8.74
CA ASP A 8 -2.77 12.41 8.36
C ASP A 8 -3.07 13.35 9.53
N SER A 9 -3.19 12.81 10.74
CA SER A 9 -3.44 13.59 11.94
C SER A 9 -2.34 14.63 12.15
N GLY A 10 -2.68 15.91 11.98
CA GLY A 10 -1.75 17.03 12.16
C GLY A 10 -1.16 17.14 13.57
N ILE A 11 -1.65 16.33 14.52
CA ILE A 11 -1.16 16.26 15.91
C ILE A 11 0.21 15.54 16.00
N ARG A 12 0.53 14.64 15.07
CA ARG A 12 1.87 14.03 14.93
C ARG A 12 2.23 13.98 13.46
N MET A 13 3.19 14.82 13.04
CA MET A 13 3.81 14.67 11.72
C MET A 13 4.53 13.31 11.66
N LEU A 14 3.86 12.31 11.12
CA LEU A 14 4.48 11.04 10.78
C LEU A 14 5.35 11.23 9.55
N ASP A 15 6.59 10.73 9.63
CA ASP A 15 7.50 10.68 8.50
C ASP A 15 6.85 9.93 7.32
N ASP A 16 7.06 10.42 6.10
CA ASP A 16 6.46 9.86 4.88
C ASP A 16 6.81 8.39 4.70
N THR A 17 8.01 7.98 5.15
CA THR A 17 8.43 6.58 5.18
C THR A 17 7.53 5.73 6.08
N ASN A 18 7.15 6.27 7.25
CA ASN A 18 6.30 5.56 8.20
C ASN A 18 4.88 5.43 7.64
N LYS A 19 4.35 6.50 7.05
CA LYS A 19 3.05 6.48 6.36
C LYS A 19 3.04 5.46 5.24
N LEU A 20 4.07 5.45 4.38
CA LEU A 20 4.23 4.48 3.29
C LEU A 20 4.26 3.04 3.83
N SER A 21 5.07 2.78 4.86
CA SER A 21 5.17 1.47 5.50
C SER A 21 3.82 1.00 6.05
N LYS A 22 3.07 1.88 6.69
CA LYS A 22 1.75 1.55 7.25
C LYS A 22 0.73 1.29 6.15
N CYS A 23 0.68 2.11 5.10
CA CYS A 23 -0.21 1.90 3.95
C CYS A 23 0.05 0.55 3.26
N VAL A 24 1.32 0.21 2.99
CA VAL A 24 1.68 -1.07 2.37
C VAL A 24 1.34 -2.25 3.28
N GLN A 25 1.56 -2.11 4.59
CA GLN A 25 1.19 -3.14 5.57
C GLN A 25 -0.32 -3.36 5.64
N ILE A 26 -1.11 -2.28 5.67
CA ILE A 26 -2.57 -2.35 5.69
C ILE A 26 -3.10 -3.00 4.40
N ALA A 27 -2.61 -2.58 3.24
CA ALA A 27 -3.01 -3.15 1.96
C ALA A 27 -2.74 -4.67 1.91
N ARG A 28 -1.57 -5.10 2.39
CA ARG A 28 -1.23 -6.52 2.48
C ARG A 28 -2.17 -7.30 3.38
N LEU A 29 -2.51 -6.76 4.55
CA LEU A 29 -3.43 -7.42 5.48
C LEU A 29 -4.82 -7.60 4.87
N TYR A 30 -5.32 -6.62 4.11
CA TYR A 30 -6.58 -6.77 3.36
C TYR A 30 -6.51 -7.83 2.26
N LEU A 31 -5.35 -8.05 1.63
CA LEU A 31 -5.17 -9.13 0.67
C LEU A 31 -4.97 -10.51 1.33
N GLU A 32 -4.63 -10.55 2.61
CA GLU A 32 -4.52 -11.80 3.37
C GLU A 32 -5.89 -12.23 3.95
N ASP A 33 -6.83 -11.29 4.07
CA ASP A 33 -8.17 -11.47 4.60
C ASP A 33 -9.20 -11.48 3.44
N ASP A 34 -9.60 -12.67 3.00
CA ASP A 34 -10.60 -12.91 1.94
C ASP A 34 -10.33 -12.18 0.60
N ASP A 35 -9.08 -11.83 0.30
CA ASP A 35 -8.68 -11.04 -0.86
C ASP A 35 -9.56 -9.77 -1.02
N ASP A 36 -9.73 -8.98 0.04
CA ASP A 36 -10.46 -7.70 -0.01
C ASP A 36 -9.70 -6.65 -0.83
N VAL A 37 -9.84 -6.78 -2.15
CA VAL A 37 -9.17 -5.95 -3.15
C VAL A 37 -9.57 -4.49 -3.02
N VAL A 38 -10.82 -4.20 -2.63
CA VAL A 38 -11.35 -2.85 -2.57
C VAL A 38 -10.63 -2.04 -1.50
N ASN A 39 -10.54 -2.60 -0.29
CA ASN A 39 -9.85 -1.94 0.79
C ASN A 39 -8.33 -1.94 0.58
N ALA A 40 -7.75 -3.03 0.05
CA ALA A 40 -6.33 -3.08 -0.29
C ALA A 40 -5.93 -1.99 -1.31
N GLU A 41 -6.74 -1.81 -2.36
CA GLU A 41 -6.52 -0.81 -3.40
C GLU A 41 -6.59 0.62 -2.85
N ALA A 42 -7.51 0.90 -1.92
CA ALA A 42 -7.61 2.22 -1.29
C ALA A 42 -6.29 2.61 -0.57
N PHE A 43 -5.65 1.68 0.13
CA PHE A 43 -4.39 1.95 0.84
C PHE A 43 -3.16 1.91 -0.08
N ILE A 44 -3.13 1.06 -1.10
CA ILE A 44 -2.01 1.04 -2.06
C ILE A 44 -1.99 2.33 -2.92
N ASN A 45 -3.16 2.89 -3.24
CA ASN A 45 -3.25 4.17 -3.95
C ASN A 45 -2.78 5.35 -3.11
N LYS A 46 -2.91 5.29 -1.77
CA LYS A 46 -2.27 6.27 -0.88
C LYS A 46 -0.75 6.12 -0.86
N ALA A 47 -0.27 4.87 -0.86
CA ALA A 47 1.17 4.57 -0.89
C ALA A 47 1.85 5.04 -2.19
N SER A 48 1.15 5.07 -3.33
CA SER A 48 1.72 5.47 -4.62
C SER A 48 2.26 6.92 -4.63
N PHE A 49 1.65 7.82 -3.86
CA PHE A 49 2.11 9.21 -3.73
C PHE A 49 3.38 9.35 -2.88
N LEU A 50 3.65 8.38 -2.02
CA LEU A 50 4.77 8.42 -1.06
C LEU A 50 5.98 7.60 -1.54
N VAL A 51 5.75 6.55 -2.34
CA VAL A 51 6.80 5.62 -2.78
C VAL A 51 7.85 6.28 -3.69
N THR A 52 7.47 7.29 -4.47
CA THR A 52 8.36 8.02 -5.39
C THR A 52 9.47 8.77 -4.66
N ASN A 53 9.21 9.21 -3.43
CA ASN A 53 10.16 9.96 -2.60
C ASN A 53 10.91 9.05 -1.60
N SER A 54 10.68 7.72 -1.64
CA SER A 54 11.26 6.80 -0.66
C SER A 54 12.60 6.22 -1.13
N ASN A 55 13.64 6.39 -0.29
CA ASN A 55 14.96 5.79 -0.50
C ASN A 55 15.05 4.33 0.01
N ARG A 56 13.93 3.71 0.44
CA ARG A 56 13.94 2.36 1.03
C ARG A 56 13.55 1.32 0.01
N GLU A 57 14.55 0.73 -0.63
CA GLU A 57 14.38 -0.29 -1.69
C GLU A 57 13.47 -1.44 -1.28
N ILE A 58 13.63 -1.96 -0.06
CA ILE A 58 12.78 -3.06 0.46
C ILE A 58 11.31 -2.63 0.50
N LEU A 59 11.03 -1.41 0.96
CA LEU A 59 9.67 -0.92 1.07
C LEU A 59 9.05 -0.65 -0.31
N ASN A 60 9.86 -0.13 -1.24
CA ASN A 60 9.46 0.06 -2.64
C ASN A 60 9.15 -1.29 -3.32
N LEU A 61 9.93 -2.33 -3.04
CA LEU A 61 9.66 -3.68 -3.53
C LEU A 61 8.36 -4.24 -2.96
N GLN A 62 8.15 -4.10 -1.65
CA GLN A 62 6.91 -4.54 -0.98
C GLN A 62 5.68 -3.84 -1.55
N TYR A 63 5.79 -2.54 -1.85
CA TYR A 63 4.75 -1.78 -2.55
C TYR A 63 4.46 -2.39 -3.92
N LYS A 64 5.49 -2.60 -4.76
CA LYS A 64 5.33 -3.14 -6.12
C LYS A 64 4.68 -4.53 -6.12
N VAL A 65 5.13 -5.42 -5.24
CA VAL A 65 4.54 -6.77 -5.11
C VAL A 65 3.06 -6.69 -4.70
N CYS A 66 2.73 -5.84 -3.74
CA CYS A 66 1.35 -5.66 -3.30
C CYS A 66 0.47 -5.07 -4.41
N TYR A 67 0.99 -4.11 -5.18
CA TYR A 67 0.30 -3.49 -6.30
C TYR A 67 0.05 -4.49 -7.44
N ALA A 68 1.07 -5.26 -7.83
CA ALA A 68 0.94 -6.30 -8.84
C ALA A 68 -0.11 -7.35 -8.44
N ARG A 69 -0.13 -7.78 -7.16
CA ARG A 69 -1.14 -8.73 -6.66
C ARG A 69 -2.56 -8.17 -6.74
N ILE A 70 -2.76 -6.88 -6.44
CA ILE A 70 -4.06 -6.20 -6.61
C ILE A 70 -4.48 -6.21 -8.08
N LEU A 71 -3.57 -5.86 -9.00
CA LEU A 71 -3.87 -5.84 -10.43
C LEU A 71 -4.21 -7.23 -10.97
N ASP A 72 -3.51 -8.27 -10.51
CA ASP A 72 -3.76 -9.66 -10.87
C ASP A 72 -5.16 -10.10 -10.43
N LEU A 73 -5.54 -9.82 -9.18
CA LEU A 73 -6.90 -10.08 -8.66
C LEU A 73 -7.99 -9.30 -9.41
N LYS A 74 -7.65 -8.11 -9.94
CA LYS A 74 -8.52 -7.31 -10.82
C LYS A 74 -8.54 -7.78 -12.28
N ARG A 75 -7.88 -8.89 -12.60
CA ARG A 75 -7.74 -9.46 -13.96
C ARG A 75 -7.02 -8.53 -14.95
N LYS A 76 -6.19 -7.61 -14.43
CA LYS A 76 -5.37 -6.70 -15.21
C LYS A 76 -3.97 -7.29 -15.43
N PHE A 77 -3.92 -8.47 -16.02
CA PHE A 77 -2.70 -9.28 -16.11
C PHE A 77 -1.53 -8.58 -16.83
N LEU A 78 -1.83 -7.80 -17.87
CA LEU A 78 -0.81 -7.03 -18.59
C LEU A 78 -0.18 -5.96 -17.70
N GLU A 79 -0.99 -5.27 -16.88
CA GLU A 79 -0.50 -4.25 -15.95
C GLU A 79 0.26 -4.89 -14.78
N ALA A 80 -0.18 -6.07 -14.32
CA ALA A 80 0.46 -6.79 -13.21
C ALA A 80 1.85 -7.34 -13.54
N ALA A 81 2.14 -7.57 -14.82
CA ALA A 81 3.42 -8.10 -15.29
C ALA A 81 4.51 -7.03 -15.50
N LEU A 82 4.15 -5.74 -15.43
CA LEU A 82 5.02 -4.58 -15.68
C LEU A 82 5.52 -3.95 -14.37
#